data_AF-A0A7C4K1V8-F1
#
_entry.id   AF-A0A7C4K1V8-F1
#
_cell.length_a   1.000
_cell.length_b   1.000
_cell.length_c   1.000
_cell.angle_alpha   90.00
_cell.angle_beta   90.00
_cell.angle_gamma   90.00
#
_symmetry.space_group_name_H-M   'P 1'
#
loop_
_entity.id
_entity.type
_entity.pdbx_description
1 polymer ?
#
loop_
_entity_poly.entity_id
_entity_poly.type
_entity_poly.pdbx_seq_one_letter_code
_entity_poly.pdbx_strand_id
1 'polypeptide(L)' 'MAEVVQWEYRVQTFGSVWRGVKAEELEQVLNVWGEDGWEVVSSHAVENSNKINIIAKRPLTDSVRRQRSMPRGW' A
#
# COMPACT_ATOMS: atom_id res chain seq x y z
N MET A 1 -28.81 2.47 2.00
CA MET A 1 -27.90 1.32 1.84
C MET A 1 -26.53 1.79 2.30
N ALA A 2 -25.96 1.21 3.36
CA ALA A 2 -24.67 1.65 3.87
C ALA A 2 -23.59 1.31 2.85
N GLU A 3 -22.93 2.32 2.31
CA GLU A 3 -21.74 2.18 1.48
C GLU A 3 -20.68 1.51 2.36
N VAL A 4 -20.48 0.19 2.19
CA VAL A 4 -19.41 -0.51 2.89
C VAL A 4 -18.13 0.04 2.28
N VAL A 5 -17.46 0.93 3.01
CA VAL A 5 -16.12 1.42 2.66
C VAL A 5 -15.21 0.20 2.67
N GLN A 6 -15.00 -0.39 1.49
CA GLN A 6 -14.05 -1.48 1.32
C GLN A 6 -12.66 -0.84 1.28
N TRP A 7 -11.73 -1.46 1.99
CA TRP A 7 -10.35 -1.01 2.06
C TRP A 7 -9.49 -1.96 1.26
N GLU A 8 -8.66 -1.42 0.36
CA GLU A 8 -7.58 -2.19 -0.23
C GLU A 8 -6.36 -2.07 0.68
N TYR A 9 -5.75 -3.19 1.02
CA TYR A 9 -4.53 -3.23 1.82
C TYR A 9 -3.35 -3.63 0.95
N ARG A 10 -2.25 -2.89 1.08
CA ARG A 10 -0.98 -3.16 0.43
C ARG A 10 0.09 -3.36 1.51
N VAL A 11 0.85 -4.43 1.38
CA VAL A 11 2.01 -4.71 2.24
C VAL A 11 3.24 -4.76 1.36
N GLN A 12 4.26 -3.97 1.70
CA GLN A 12 5.55 -4.02 1.01
C GLN A 12 6.68 -4.09 2.04
N THR A 13 7.59 -5.03 1.81
CA THR A 13 8.84 -5.13 2.56
C THR A 13 9.90 -4.29 1.88
N PHE A 14 10.48 -3.35 2.61
CA PHE A 14 11.64 -2.57 2.20
C PHE A 14 12.89 -3.06 2.91
N GLY A 15 14.03 -3.00 2.23
CA GLY A 15 15.34 -3.36 2.76
C GLY A 15 15.98 -4.52 2.00
N SER A 16 17.31 -4.54 1.99
CA SER A 16 18.09 -5.59 1.35
C SER A 16 18.80 -6.44 2.41
N VAL A 17 19.13 -7.67 2.07
CA VAL A 17 19.87 -8.59 2.98
C VAL A 17 21.26 -8.01 3.30
N TRP A 18 21.80 -7.16 2.42
CA TRP A 18 23.17 -6.63 2.48
C TRP A 18 23.30 -5.16 2.83
N ARG A 19 22.22 -4.38 2.67
CA ARG A 19 22.17 -2.94 3.00
C ARG A 19 20.83 -2.64 3.67
N GLY A 20 20.88 -1.92 4.78
CA GLY A 20 19.67 -1.47 5.46
C GLY A 20 18.81 -0.58 4.59
N VAL A 21 17.57 -0.37 5.03
CA VAL A 21 16.62 0.53 4.36
C VAL A 21 17.22 1.93 4.33
N LYS A 22 17.46 2.47 3.14
CA LYS A 22 17.79 3.89 3.01
C LYS A 22 16.53 4.70 3.24
N ALA A 23 16.63 5.70 4.12
CA ALA A 23 15.51 6.59 4.41
C ALA A 23 15.03 7.32 3.14
N GLU A 24 15.94 7.73 2.24
CA GLU A 24 15.56 8.47 1.03
C GLU A 24 14.74 7.63 0.04
N GLU A 25 15.13 6.36 -0.15
CA GLU A 25 14.38 5.43 -1.02
C GLU A 25 12.98 5.15 -0.44
N LEU A 26 12.90 5.02 0.89
CA LEU A 26 11.63 4.82 1.57
C LEU A 26 10.72 6.04 1.41
N GLU A 27 11.25 7.24 1.66
CA GLU A 27 10.51 8.49 1.55
C GLU A 27 9.95 8.69 0.13
N GLN A 28 10.75 8.40 -0.91
CA GLN A 28 10.28 8.46 -2.29
C GLN A 28 9.10 7.52 -2.54
N VAL A 29 9.17 6.28 -2.06
CA VAL A 29 8.07 5.32 -2.25
C VAL A 29 6.83 5.74 -1.46
N LEU A 30 7.00 6.26 -0.25
CA LEU A 30 5.90 6.76 0.56
C LEU A 30 5.21 7.96 -0.08
N ASN A 31 5.97 8.87 -0.70
CA ASN A 31 5.40 10.00 -1.44
C ASN A 31 4.57 9.53 -2.64
N VAL A 32 5.10 8.59 -3.45
CA VAL A 32 4.35 8.00 -4.57
C VAL A 32 3.07 7.30 -4.08
N TRP A 33 3.16 6.59 -2.97
CA TRP A 33 1.99 5.95 -2.35
C TRP A 33 0.95 6.97 -1.90
N GLY A 34 1.38 8.08 -1.29
CA GLY A 34 0.50 9.19 -0.94
C GLY A 34 -0.21 9.80 -2.16
N GLU A 35 0.51 9.99 -3.27
CA GLU A 35 -0.06 10.45 -4.55
C GLU A 35 -1.08 9.47 -5.14
N ASP A 36 -0.82 8.15 -5.03
CA ASP A 36 -1.72 7.07 -5.44
C ASP A 36 -2.95 6.90 -4.51
N GLY A 37 -3.02 7.68 -3.42
CA GLY A 37 -4.09 7.64 -2.42
C GLY A 37 -3.96 6.52 -1.40
N TRP A 38 -2.76 5.98 -1.21
CA TRP A 38 -2.45 5.03 -0.14
C TRP A 38 -2.07 5.75 1.15
N GLU A 39 -2.70 5.33 2.24
CA GLU A 39 -2.45 5.79 3.60
C GLU A 39 -1.68 4.71 4.36
N VAL A 40 -0.46 5.03 4.82
CA VAL A 40 0.32 4.11 5.67
C VAL A 40 -0.35 4.01 7.04
N VAL A 41 -0.66 2.78 7.45
CA VAL A 41 -1.30 2.49 8.74
C VAL A 41 -0.38 1.83 9.74
N SER A 42 0.65 1.13 9.27
CA SER A 42 1.61 0.49 10.16
C SER A 42 2.95 0.27 9.48
N SER A 43 4.02 0.31 10.27
CA SER A 43 5.36 -0.06 9.88
C SER A 43 5.95 -1.00 10.94
N HIS A 44 6.39 -2.18 10.52
CA HIS A 44 7.01 -3.17 11.41
C HIS A 44 8.43 -3.46 10.95
N ALA A 45 9.42 -3.24 11.81
CA ALA A 45 10.76 -3.76 11.58
C ALA A 45 10.72 -5.29 11.70
N VAL A 46 11.34 -5.99 10.76
CA VAL A 46 11.43 -7.45 10.80
C VAL A 46 12.56 -7.80 11.77
N GLU A 47 12.21 -8.43 12.90
CA GLU A 47 13.21 -8.88 13.88
C GLU A 47 14.30 -9.75 13.22
N ASN A 48 15.55 -9.51 13.62
CA ASN A 48 16.75 -10.16 13.04
C ASN A 48 17.01 -9.85 11.55
N SER A 49 16.41 -8.78 11.00
CA SER A 49 16.68 -8.33 9.63
C SER A 49 16.77 -6.81 9.53
N ASN A 50 17.57 -6.30 8.58
CA ASN A 50 17.59 -4.87 8.23
C ASN A 50 16.43 -4.48 7.29
N LYS A 51 15.25 -5.06 7.52
CA LYS A 51 14.06 -4.91 6.69
C LYS A 51 12.91 -4.32 7.49
N ILE A 52 12.08 -3.54 6.84
CA ILE A 52 10.84 -3.02 7.39
C ILE A 52 9.68 -3.42 6.50
N ASN A 53 8.56 -3.80 7.09
CA ASN A 53 7.29 -4.01 6.42
C ASN A 53 6.44 -2.77 6.61
N ILE A 54 6.00 -2.16 5.51
CA ILE A 54 5.02 -1.08 5.56
C ILE A 54 3.69 -1.61 5.07
N ILE A 55 2.67 -1.34 5.86
CA ILE A 55 1.26 -1.66 5.59
C ILE A 55 0.58 -0.33 5.27
N ALA A 56 0.00 -0.25 4.08
CA ALA A 56 -0.82 0.87 3.65
C ALA A 56 -2.23 0.39 3.31
N LYS A 57 -3.21 1.26 3.47
CA LYS A 57 -4.59 1.05 3.06
C LYS A 57 -5.04 2.18 2.14
N ARG A 58 -6.00 1.91 1.27
CA ARG A 58 -6.64 2.91 0.43
C ARG A 58 -8.16 2.69 0.42
N PRO A 59 -8.99 3.75 0.48
CA PRO A 59 -10.43 3.61 0.31
C PRO A 59 -10.76 3.15 -1.12
N LEU A 60 -11.47 2.03 -1.24
CA LEU A 60 -11.98 1.54 -2.51
C LEU A 60 -13.30 2.25 -2.79
N THR A 61 -13.22 3.46 -3.34
CA THR A 61 -14.42 4.24 -3.70
C THR A 61 -15.25 3.50 -4.75
N ASP A 62 -16.57 3.70 -4.71
CA ASP A 62 -17.57 3.00 -5.55
C ASP A 62 -17.25 3.06 -7.07
N SER A 63 -16.53 4.11 -7.50
CA SER A 63 -15.98 4.29 -8.85
C SER A 63 -15.04 3.17 -9.32
N VAL A 64 -14.17 2.65 -8.44
CA VAL A 64 -13.25 1.52 -8.74
C VAL A 64 -14.02 0.19 -8.77
N ARG A 65 -15.03 0.04 -7.90
CA ARG A 65 -15.91 -1.13 -7.88
C ARG A 65 -16.75 -1.21 -9.15
N ARG A 66 -17.27 -0.07 -9.65
CA ARG A 66 -17.98 0.02 -10.94
C ARG A 66 -17.12 -0.38 -12.12
N GLN A 67 -15.85 0.02 -12.17
CA GLN A 67 -14.91 -0.39 -13.21
C GLN A 67 -14.66 -1.91 -13.22
N ARG A 68 -14.62 -2.57 -12.05
CA ARG A 68 -14.49 -4.03 -11.96
C ARG A 68 -15.78 -4.80 -12.28
N SER A 69 -16.95 -4.19 -12.07
CA SER A 69 -18.25 -4.79 -12.37
C SER A 69 -18.69 -4.66 -13.82
N MET A 70 -17.97 -3.91 -14.66
CA MET A 70 -18.20 -3.96 -16.10
C MET A 70 -17.76 -5.35 -16.60
N PRO A 71 -18.67 -6.14 -17.19
CA PRO A 71 -18.25 -7.34 -17.90
C PRO A 71 -17.25 -6.89 -18.95
N ARG A 72 -16.11 -7.58 -19.06
CA ARG A 72 -15.34 -7.50 -20.30
C ARG A 72 -16.32 -7.97 -21.39
N GLY A 73 -16.80 -7.01 -22.17
CA GLY A 73 -17.72 -7.25 -23.27
C GLY A 73 -17.15 -8.32 -24.19
N TRP A 74 -18.07 -9.11 -24.73
CA TRP A 74 -17.89 -10.23 -25.66
C TRP A 74 -16.85 -10.01 -26.76
#